data_AF-A0A3D2PBL0-F1
#
_entry.id   AF-A0A3D2PBL0-F1
#
_cell.length_a   1.000
_cell.length_b   1.000
_cell.length_c   1.000
_cell.angle_alpha   90.00
_cell.angle_beta   90.00
_cell.angle_gamma   90.00
#
_symmetry.space_group_name_H-M   'P 1'
#
loop_
_entity.id
_entity.type
_entity.pdbx_description
1 polymer ?
#
loop_
_entity_poly.entity_id
_entity_poly.type
_entity_poly.pdbx_seq_one_letter_code
_entity_poly.pdbx_strand_id
1 'polypeptide(L)' 'MDRKSAYLLLNLLPDIGSLRIRHLVEHFGRVEDIFSAQINDLCQVKDIGEKLAKKILSVPKEIDLD' A
#
# COMPACT_ATOMS: atom_id res chain seq x y z
N MET A 1 -3.13 -12.41 -1.54
CA MET A 1 -2.95 -11.45 -2.64
C MET A 1 -1.62 -11.73 -3.30
N ASP A 2 -1.55 -11.76 -4.63
CA ASP A 2 -0.29 -11.89 -5.37
C ASP A 2 0.36 -10.51 -5.64
N ARG A 3 1.63 -10.54 -6.06
CA ARG A 3 2.42 -9.35 -6.37
C ARG A 3 1.77 -8.40 -7.39
N LYS A 4 1.16 -8.92 -8.46
CA LYS A 4 0.56 -8.11 -9.53
C LYS A 4 -0.67 -7.38 -9.00
N SER A 5 -1.55 -8.09 -8.31
CA SER A 5 -2.75 -7.53 -7.67
C SER A 5 -2.39 -6.45 -6.65
N ALA A 6 -1.36 -6.69 -5.83
CA ALA A 6 -0.85 -5.73 -4.87
C ALA A 6 -0.35 -4.42 -5.52
N TYR A 7 0.44 -4.50 -6.59
CA TYR A 7 0.83 -3.30 -7.34
C TYR A 7 -0.36 -2.61 -7.99
N LEU A 8 -1.33 -3.35 -8.53
CA LEU A 8 -2.51 -2.77 -9.14
C LEU A 8 -3.29 -1.93 -8.12
N LEU A 9 -3.57 -2.49 -6.94
CA LEU A 9 -4.26 -1.79 -5.86
C LEU A 9 -3.54 -0.51 -5.42
N LEU A 10 -2.20 -0.53 -5.30
CA LEU A 10 -1.44 0.68 -4.97
C LEU A 10 -1.56 1.75 -6.06
N ASN A 11 -1.55 1.36 -7.34
CA ASN A 11 -1.67 2.30 -8.45
C ASN A 11 -3.10 2.85 -8.63
N LEU A 12 -4.13 2.19 -8.09
CA LEU A 12 -5.51 2.69 -8.10
C LEU A 12 -5.74 3.81 -7.08
N LEU A 13 -4.84 3.97 -6.11
CA LEU A 13 -4.92 5.05 -5.13
C LEU A 13 -4.37 6.36 -5.75
N PRO A 14 -5.20 7.41 -5.94
CA PRO A 14 -4.79 8.63 -6.65
C PRO A 14 -3.66 9.39 -5.94
N ASP A 15 -3.51 9.18 -4.63
CA ASP A 15 -2.48 9.81 -3.81
C ASP A 15 -1.19 8.97 -3.73
N ILE A 16 -1.10 7.83 -4.42
CA ILE A 16 0.06 6.93 -4.39
C ILE A 16 0.68 6.82 -5.78
N GLY A 17 1.76 7.57 -5.97
CA GLY A 17 2.63 7.46 -7.15
C GLY A 17 3.81 6.52 -6.94
N SER A 18 4.61 6.35 -7.99
CA SER A 18 5.78 5.47 -8.03
C SER A 18 6.79 5.70 -6.90
N LEU A 19 6.99 6.94 -6.47
CA LEU A 19 7.91 7.28 -5.37
C LEU A 19 7.45 6.67 -4.03
N ARG A 20 6.15 6.78 -3.71
CA ARG A 20 5.58 6.22 -2.48
C ARG A 20 5.55 4.70 -2.52
N ILE A 21 5.22 4.12 -3.68
CA ILE A 21 5.30 2.66 -3.90
C ILE A 21 6.73 2.17 -3.66
N ARG A 22 7.73 2.90 -4.16
CA ARG A 22 9.14 2.55 -3.95
C ARG A 22 9.49 2.58 -2.45
N HIS A 23 9.17 3.64 -1.72
CA HIS A 23 9.44 3.70 -0.29
C HIS A 23 8.75 2.58 0.49
N LEU A 24 7.51 2.25 0.13
CA LEU A 24 6.78 1.13 0.74
C LEU A 24 7.49 -0.20 0.48
N VAL A 25 7.87 -0.49 -0.77
CA VAL A 25 8.57 -1.74 -1.12
C VAL A 25 9.97 -1.80 -0.50
N GLU A 26 10.69 -0.68 -0.40
CA GLU A 26 11.97 -0.61 0.29
C GLU A 26 11.84 -0.87 1.81
N HIS A 27 10.72 -0.45 2.43
CA HIS A 27 10.47 -0.67 3.86
C HIS A 27 9.97 -2.09 4.17
N PHE A 28 9.00 -2.59 3.41
CA PHE A 28 8.36 -3.90 3.66
C PHE A 28 9.04 -5.07 2.92
N GLY A 29 9.92 -4.78 1.95
CA GLY A 29 10.59 -5.78 1.10
C GLY A 29 9.68 -6.34 0.01
N ARG A 30 8.46 -6.77 0.37
CA ARG A 30 7.46 -7.28 -0.58
C ARG A 30 6.24 -6.37 -0.62
N VAL A 31 5.67 -6.21 -1.81
CA VAL A 31 4.50 -5.35 -2.02
C VAL A 31 3.24 -5.94 -1.37
N GLU A 32 3.16 -7.27 -1.26
CA GLU A 32 2.04 -7.99 -0.65
C GLU A 32 1.98 -7.76 0.87
N ASP A 33 3.14 -7.58 1.50
CA ASP A 33 3.26 -7.43 2.96
C ASP A 33 2.70 -6.07 3.43
N ILE A 34 2.65 -5.07 2.55
CA ILE A 34 2.07 -3.73 2.79
C ILE A 34 0.61 -3.84 3.25
N PHE A 35 -0.17 -4.73 2.64
CA PHE A 35 -1.61 -4.87 2.91
C PHE A 35 -1.89 -5.70 4.18
N SER A 36 -0.87 -6.30 4.78
CA SER A 36 -0.95 -7.04 6.05
C SER A 36 -0.34 -6.25 7.22
N ALA A 37 0.27 -5.09 6.95
CA ALA A 37 0.94 -4.25 7.93
C ALA A 37 -0.05 -3.55 8.87
N GLN A 38 0.45 -3.13 10.04
CA GLN A 38 -0.31 -2.25 10.92
C GLN A 38 -0.23 -0.79 10.44
N ILE A 39 -1.24 0.01 10.78
CA ILE A 39 -1.27 1.45 10.45
C ILE A 39 0.00 2.15 10.93
N ASN A 40 0.49 1.81 12.13
CA ASN A 40 1.68 2.43 12.71
C ASN A 40 2.96 2.15 11.91
N ASP A 41 3.07 0.96 11.32
CA ASP A 41 4.22 0.59 10.48
C ASP A 41 4.17 1.33 9.15
N LEU A 42 2.99 1.41 8.53
CA LEU A 42 2.79 2.20 7.32
C LEU A 42 3.15 3.67 7.54
N CYS A 43 2.81 4.22 8.71
CA CYS A 43 3.17 5.59 9.08
C CYS A 43 4.69 5.81 9.29
N GLN A 44 5.51 4.76 9.42
CA GLN A 44 6.98 4.89 9.44
C GLN A 44 7.57 5.12 8.04
N VAL A 45 6.79 4.86 6.99
CA VAL A 45 7.24 5.02 5.61
C VAL A 45 7.20 6.50 5.24
N LYS A 46 8.28 6.99 4.65
CA LYS A 46 8.39 8.38 4.22
C LYS A 46 7.23 8.79 3.31
N ASP A 47 6.62 9.93 3.63
CA ASP A 47 5.46 10.52 2.94
C ASP A 47 4.15 9.73 3.06
N ILE A 48 4.07 8.77 3.99
CA ILE A 48 2.86 8.02 4.33
C ILE A 48 2.39 8.44 5.74
N GLY A 49 1.32 9.23 5.80
CA GLY A 49 0.63 9.54 7.06
C GLY A 49 -0.56 8.62 7.32
N GLU A 50 -1.16 8.74 8.49
CA GLU A 50 -2.26 7.87 8.95
C GLU A 50 -3.45 7.82 7.96
N LYS A 51 -3.81 8.96 7.37
CA LYS A 51 -4.88 9.04 6.35
C LYS A 51 -4.57 8.15 5.15
N LEU A 52 -3.32 8.14 4.69
CA LEU A 52 -2.91 7.37 3.54
C LEU A 52 -2.75 5.89 3.89
N ALA A 53 -2.20 5.59 5.07
CA ALA A 53 -2.13 4.24 5.61
C ALA A 53 -3.51 3.56 5.67
N LYS A 54 -4.53 4.28 6.17
CA LYS A 54 -5.92 3.79 6.20
C LYS A 54 -6.47 3.50 4.80
N LYS A 55 -6.21 4.37 3.81
CA LYS A 55 -6.63 4.14 2.42
C LYS A 55 -5.94 2.92 1.81
N ILE A 56 -4.65 2.74 2.07
CA ILE A 56 -3.89 1.56 1.60
C ILE A 56 -4.54 0.27 2.11
N LEU A 57 -4.92 0.23 3.39
CA LEU A 57 -5.52 -0.97 3.99
C LEU A 57 -7.01 -1.17 3.65
N SER A 58 -7.71 -0.14 3.18
CA SER A 58 -9.12 -0.25 2.80
C SER A 58 -9.32 -0.71 1.36
N VAL A 59 -8.42 -0.36 0.44
CA VAL A 59 -8.59 -0.63 -1.00
C VAL A 59 -8.83 -2.10 -1.37
N PRO A 60 -8.22 -3.13 -0.73
CA PRO A 60 -8.51 -4.53 -1.08
C PRO A 60 -9.93 -4.96 -0.71
N LYS A 61 -10.62 -4.22 0.16
CA LYS A 61 -12.02 -4.49 0.56
C LYS A 61 -13.02 -3.81 -0.38
N GLU A 62 -12.56 -2.79 -1.11
CA GLU A 62 -13.39 -1.97 -1.99
C GLU A 62 -13.34 -2.48 -3.44
N ILE A 63 -12.32 -3.27 -3.78
CA ILE A 63 -12.05 -3.71 -5.14
C ILE A 63 -11.99 -5.23 -5.17
N ASP A 64 -12.91 -5.84 -5.92
CA ASP A 64 -12.86 -7.26 -6.22
C ASP A 64 -11.84 -7.48 -7.36
N LEU A 65 -10.81 -8.28 -7.08
CA LEU A 65 -9.79 -8.67 -8.04
C LEU A 65 -9.91 -10.18 -8.25
N ASP A 66 -10.85 -10.57 -9.10
CA ASP A 66 -11.04 -11.95 -9.58
C ASP A 66 -9.85 -12.45 -10.44
#